data_AF-A0A930A9A2-F1
#
_entry.id   AF-A0A930A9A2-F1
#
_cell.length_a   1.000
_cell.length_b   1.000
_cell.length_c   1.000
_cell.angle_alpha   90.00
_cell.angle_beta   90.00
_cell.angle_gamma   90.00
#
_symmetry.space_group_name_H-M   'P 1'
#
loop_
_entity.id
_entity.type
_entity.pdbx_description
1 polymer ?
#
loop_
_entity_poly.entity_id
_entity_poly.type
_entity_poly.pdbx_seq_one_letter_code
_entity_poly.pdbx_strand_id
1 'polypeptide(L)' 'FISHRLASTRFCDNIVFLENGEIVEQGTHEQLMKLNGKYAEMFDVQAKYYKEEEQDETQAILSTNA' A
#
# COMPACT_ATOMS: atom_id res chain seq x y z
N PHE A 1 0.56 -15.21 4.57
CA PHE A 1 -0.41 -14.52 3.69
C PHE A 1 0.40 -13.80 2.62
N ILE A 2 0.21 -14.12 1.35
CA ILE A 2 0.89 -13.46 0.23
C ILE A 2 -0.18 -12.64 -0.48
N SER A 3 0.02 -11.34 -0.60
CA SER A 3 -0.97 -10.40 -1.11
C SER A 3 -0.33 -9.47 -2.13
N HIS A 4 -1.09 -9.16 -3.18
CA HIS A 4 -0.77 -8.10 -4.13
C HIS A 4 -1.19 -6.72 -3.62
N ARG A 5 -2.00 -6.67 -2.54
CA ARG A 5 -2.52 -5.41 -2.00
C ARG A 5 -1.63 -4.89 -0.90
N LEU A 6 -1.01 -3.75 -1.12
CA LEU A 6 -0.10 -3.11 -0.16
C LEU A 6 -0.80 -2.75 1.16
N ALA A 7 -2.12 -2.50 1.12
CA ALA A 7 -2.95 -2.26 2.30
C ALA A 7 -2.83 -3.36 3.38
N SER A 8 -2.56 -4.61 2.97
CA SER A 8 -2.40 -5.74 3.87
C SER A 8 -1.20 -5.58 4.82
N THR A 9 -0.16 -4.84 4.38
CA THR A 9 1.05 -4.61 5.18
C THR A 9 0.77 -3.82 6.46
N ARG A 10 -0.36 -3.09 6.51
CA ARG A 10 -0.81 -2.35 7.71
C ARG A 10 -1.08 -3.26 8.91
N PHE A 11 -1.35 -4.54 8.68
CA PHE A 11 -1.65 -5.53 9.71
C PHE A 11 -0.46 -6.43 10.06
N CYS A 12 0.73 -6.14 9.52
CA CYS A 12 1.92 -6.95 9.77
C CYS A 12 2.71 -6.40 10.98
N ASP A 13 3.11 -7.31 11.87
CA ASP A 13 3.95 -7.00 13.02
C ASP A 13 5.41 -6.71 12.63
N ASN A 14 5.86 -7.21 11.48
CA ASN A 14 7.18 -6.98 10.94
C ASN A 14 7.12 -6.85 9.42
N ILE A 15 7.59 -5.72 8.92
CA ILE A 15 7.67 -5.37 7.50
C ILE A 15 9.14 -5.14 7.17
N VAL A 16 9.59 -5.73 6.07
CA VAL A 16 10.95 -5.55 5.55
C VAL A 16 10.84 -4.90 4.18
N PHE A 17 11.40 -3.70 4.04
CA PHE A 17 11.47 -2.99 2.77
C PHE A 17 12.81 -3.31 2.11
N LEU A 18 12.75 -3.86 0.90
CA LEU A 18 13.89 -4.24 0.09
C LEU A 18 14.06 -3.26 -1.07
N GLU A 19 15.27 -2.78 -1.28
CA GLU A 19 15.64 -1.99 -2.45
C GLU A 19 16.99 -2.52 -2.96
N ASN A 20 17.10 -2.73 -4.27
CA ASN A 20 18.35 -3.20 -4.90
C ASN A 20 18.94 -4.50 -4.30
N GLY A 21 18.09 -5.37 -3.75
CA GLY A 21 18.50 -6.62 -3.13
C GLY A 21 18.96 -6.51 -1.68
N GLU A 22 18.86 -5.33 -1.07
CA GLU A 22 19.25 -5.08 0.32
C GLU A 22 18.04 -4.65 1.17
N ILE A 23 18.10 -4.93 2.47
CA ILE A 23 17.11 -4.45 3.45
C ILE A 23 17.44 -3.01 3.78
N VAL A 24 16.58 -2.09 3.38
CA VAL A 24 16.75 -0.67 3.62
C VAL A 24 16.00 -0.22 4.87
N GLU A 25 14.81 -0.77 5.11
CA GLU A 25 14.00 -0.44 6.29
C GLU A 25 13.30 -1.68 6.85
N GLN A 26 13.14 -1.73 8.18
CA GLN A 26 12.41 -2.81 8.84
C GLN A 26 11.68 -2.30 10.09
N GLY A 27 10.43 -2.75 10.28
CA GLY A 27 9.64 -2.45 11.48
C GLY A 27 8.16 -2.70 11.28
N THR A 28 7.34 -2.21 12.20
CA THR A 28 5.88 -2.15 12.03
C THR A 28 5.49 -1.07 11.03
N HIS A 29 4.27 -1.15 10.47
CA HIS A 29 3.74 -0.11 9.58
C HIS A 29 3.84 1.28 10.22
N GLU A 30 3.42 1.43 11.47
CA GLU A 30 3.43 2.72 12.17
C GLU A 30 4.84 3.28 12.37
N GLN A 31 5.82 2.42 12.68
CA GLN A 31 7.21 2.85 12.80
C GLN A 31 7.75 3.34 11.46
N LEU A 32 7.54 2.57 10.39
CA LEU A 32 8.03 2.92 9.06
C LEU A 32 7.35 4.18 8.49
N MET A 33 6.05 4.37 8.75
CA MET A 33 5.35 5.61 8.38
C MET A 33 5.89 6.82 9.17
N LYS A 34 6.24 6.66 10.45
CA LYS A 34 6.83 7.73 11.26
C LYS A 34 8.24 8.11 10.83
N LEU A 35 9.01 7.16 10.30
CA LEU A 35 10.33 7.44 9.74
C LEU A 35 10.26 8.32 8.49
N ASN A 36 9.09 8.36 7.83
CA ASN A 36 8.86 9.12 6.59
C ASN A 36 9.94 8.82 5.53
N GLY A 37 10.35 7.55 5.48
CA GLY A 37 11.37 7.03 4.58
C GLY A 37 10.78 6.48 3.27
N LYS A 38 11.53 5.58 2.64
CA LYS A 38 11.18 4.99 1.34
C LYS A 38 9.93 4.13 1.39
N TYR A 39 9.72 3.42 2.50
CA TYR A 39 8.49 2.68 2.71
C TYR A 39 7.26 3.60 2.69
N ALA A 40 7.32 4.72 3.42
CA ALA A 40 6.21 5.67 3.53
C ALA A 40 5.89 6.33 2.18
N GLU A 41 6.92 6.76 1.45
CA GLU A 41 6.79 7.33 0.10
C GLU A 41 6.08 6.34 -0.84
N MET A 42 6.54 5.09 -0.91
CA MET A 42 5.92 4.05 -1.75
C MET A 42 4.47 3.78 -1.31
N PHE A 43 4.23 3.69 0.00
CA PHE A 43 2.91 3.39 0.54
C PHE A 43 1.90 4.47 0.16
N ASP A 44 2.26 5.75 0.29
CA ASP A 44 1.37 6.86 -0.06
C ASP A 44 1.09 6.95 -1.55
N VAL A 45 2.06 6.66 -2.41
CA VAL A 45 1.88 6.58 -3.86
C VAL A 45 0.86 5.48 -4.20
N GLN A 46 1.04 4.27 -3.67
CA GLN A 46 0.10 3.18 -3.94
C GLN A 46 -1.27 3.41 -3.31
N ALA A 47 -1.35 4.03 -2.13
CA ALA A 47 -2.61 4.35 -1.47
C ALA A 47 -3.48 5.33 -2.27
N LYS A 48 -2.88 6.20 -3.09
CA LYS A 48 -3.63 7.09 -4.00
C LYS A 48 -4.33 6.31 -5.11
N TYR A 49 -3.64 5.34 -5.73
CA TYR A 49 -4.22 4.54 -6.79
C TYR A 49 -5.36 3.61 -6.31
N TYR A 50 -5.30 3.11 -5.07
CA TYR A 50 -6.42 2.34 -4.51
C TYR A 50 -7.71 3.14 -4.37
N LYS A 51 -7.64 4.46 -4.15
CA LYS A 51 -8.84 5.31 -4.10
C LYS A 51 -9.44 5.57 -5.49
N GLU A 52 -8.63 5.51 -6.53
CA GLU A 52 -9.05 5.74 -7.91
C GLU A 52 -9.63 4.45 -8.52
N GLU A 53 -9.01 3.28 -8.29
CA GLU A 53 -9.53 1.99 -8.79
C GLU A 53 -10.90 1.62 -8.19
N GLU A 54 -11.13 1.85 -6.89
CA GLU A 54 -12.43 1.61 -6.27
C GLU A 54 -13.51 2.59 -6.76
N GLN A 55 -13.12 3.80 -7.19
CA GLN A 55 -14.05 4.77 -7.78
C GLN A 55 -14.41 4.41 -9.23
N ASP A 56 -13.44 3.99 -10.04
CA ASP A 56 -13.68 3.55 -11.42
C ASP A 56 -14.54 2.28 -11.48
N GLU A 57 -14.30 1.29 -10.60
CA GLU A 57 -15.15 0.09 -10.51
C GLU A 57 -16.57 0.43 -10.03
N THR A 58 -16.71 1.30 -9.02
CA THR A 58 -18.03 1.73 -8.53
C THR A 58 -18.82 2.50 -9.60
N GLN A 59 -18.15 3.34 -10.39
CA GLN A 59 -18.75 4.16 -11.45
C GLN A 59 -19.12 3.33 -12.69
N ALA A 60 -18.32 2.31 -13.03
CA ALA A 60 -18.63 1.31 -14.06
C ALA A 60 -19.85 0.44 -13.70
N ILE A 61 -19.98 0.02 -12.43
CA ILE A 61 -21.12 -0.76 -11.94
C ILE A 61 -22.41 0.08 -11.95
N LEU A 62 -22.34 1.37 -11.58
CA LEU A 62 -23.49 2.27 -11.58
C LEU A 62 -23.99 2.61 -13.00
N SER A 63 -23.10 2.72 -13.99
CA SER A 63 -23.46 3.03 -15.39
C SER A 63 -24.02 1.85 -16.19
N THR A 64 -23.77 0.60 -15.74
CA THR A 64 -24.27 -0.61 -16.41
C THR A 64 -25.72 -0.95 -16.03
N ASN A 65 -26.22 -0.41 -14.91
CA ASN A 65 -27.57 -0.66 -14.39
C ASN A 65 -28.58 0.46 -14.72
N ALA A 66 -28.20 1.43 -15.57
CA ALA A 66 -29.03 2.54 -16.01
C ALA A 66 -29.58 2.34 -17.42
#